data_AF-A0A7S1LYE3-F1
#
_entry.id   AF-A0A7S1LYE3-F1
#
_cell.length_a   1.000
_cell.length_b   1.000
_cell.length_c   1.000
_cell.angle_alpha   90.00
_cell.angle_beta   90.00
_cell.angle_gamma   90.00
#
_symmetry.space_group_name_H-M   'P 1'
#
loop_
_entity.id
_entity.type
_entity.pdbx_description
1 polymer ?
#
loop_
_entity_poly.entity_id
_entity_poly.type
_entity_poly.pdbx_seq_one_letter_code
_entity_poly.pdbx_strand_id
1 'polypeptide(L)'
;ANILKIEVSDGIIAPGFQPQALEILKAKKQGKFIVLKADASFVPPTKEYRMAGGVGFVQKRNDELFDANRLQKIVTKNKDLPERAKLDLILASIAIKYTQSNSVGYSRGGMLIGVGAGQ
;
A
#
# COMPACT_ATOMS: atom_id res chain seq x y z
N ALA A 1 6.37 11.06 14.26
CA ALA A 1 5.40 11.57 15.25
C ALA A 1 5.14 13.07 15.11
N ASN A 2 6.17 13.93 15.07
CA ASN A 2 6.01 15.39 14.99
C ASN A 2 5.16 15.87 13.79
N ILE A 3 5.37 15.30 12.60
CA ILE A 3 4.55 15.61 11.42
C ILE A 3 3.10 15.13 11.63
N LEU A 4 2.93 13.86 12.01
CA LEU A 4 1.60 13.28 12.23
C LEU A 4 0.79 13.98 13.34
N LYS A 5 1.45 14.63 14.31
CA LYS A 5 0.78 15.39 15.38
C LYS A 5 -0.09 16.51 14.80
N ILE A 6 0.40 17.21 13.78
CA ILE A 6 -0.28 18.34 13.15
C ILE A 6 -1.20 17.93 12.00
N GLU A 7 -0.90 16.81 11.33
CA GLU A 7 -1.72 16.31 10.21
C GLU A 7 -3.07 15.74 10.66
N VAL A 8 -4.15 16.03 9.94
CA VAL A 8 -5.46 15.42 10.22
C VAL A 8 -5.41 13.95 9.80
N SER A 9 -5.50 13.04 10.77
CA SER A 9 -5.48 11.58 10.55
C SER A 9 -6.21 10.85 11.68
N ASP A 10 -6.73 9.66 11.40
CA ASP A 10 -7.54 8.88 12.36
C ASP A 10 -6.73 7.90 13.20
N GLY A 11 -5.62 7.39 12.67
CA GLY A 11 -4.75 6.50 13.39
C GLY A 11 -3.43 6.26 12.67
N ILE A 12 -2.60 5.44 13.30
CA ILE A 12 -1.34 4.96 12.75
C ILE A 12 -1.17 3.48 13.10
N ILE A 13 -0.64 2.73 12.15
CA ILE A 13 -0.15 1.37 12.35
C ILE A 13 1.35 1.32 12.03
N ALA A 14 2.14 0.69 12.89
CA ALA A 14 3.57 0.52 12.69
C ALA A 14 4.07 -0.78 13.36
N PRO A 15 5.18 -1.38 12.93
CA PRO A 15 5.75 -2.57 13.59
C PRO A 15 6.26 -2.29 15.01
N GLY A 16 6.52 -1.03 15.34
CA GLY A 16 6.93 -0.58 16.65
C GLY A 16 6.99 0.95 16.74
N PHE A 17 7.09 1.46 17.97
CA PHE A 17 7.19 2.89 18.25
C PHE A 17 8.29 3.13 19.27
N GLN A 18 9.12 4.15 19.02
CA GLN A 18 9.99 4.69 20.07
C GLN A 18 9.14 5.27 21.21
N PRO A 19 9.56 5.17 22.49
CA PRO A 19 8.79 5.68 23.62
C PRO A 19 8.38 7.15 23.46
N GLN A 20 9.29 8.01 23.02
CA GLN A 20 9.02 9.43 22.82
C GLN A 20 7.98 9.66 21.71
N ALA A 21 8.02 8.86 20.64
CA ALA A 21 7.05 8.96 19.55
C ALA A 21 5.65 8.52 20.00
N LEU A 22 5.57 7.47 20.81
CA LEU A 22 4.30 6.96 21.33
C LEU A 22 3.60 7.99 22.22
N GLU A 23 4.32 8.66 23.11
CA GLU A 23 3.74 9.70 23.99
C GLU A 23 3.16 10.87 23.19
N ILE A 24 3.85 11.31 22.13
CA ILE A 24 3.36 12.36 21.24
C ILE A 24 2.06 11.91 20.53
N LEU A 25 2.02 10.68 20.04
CA LEU A 25 0.89 10.16 19.27
C LEU A 25 -0.33 9.89 20.16
N LYS A 26 -0.13 9.39 21.39
CA LYS A 26 -1.20 9.21 22.39
C LYS A 26 -1.90 10.52 22.73
N ALA A 27 -1.18 11.63 22.82
CA ALA A 27 -1.78 12.92 23.14
C ALA A 27 -2.67 13.49 22.00
N LYS A 28 -2.54 12.98 20.77
CA LYS A 28 -3.30 13.45 19.62
C LYS A 28 -4.79 13.11 19.76
N LYS A 29 -5.66 13.96 19.21
CA LYS A 29 -7.13 13.83 19.29
C LYS A 29 -7.63 13.63 20.73
N GLN A 30 -7.04 14.33 21.70
CA GLN A 30 -7.42 14.25 23.12
C GLN A 30 -7.37 12.81 23.65
N GLY A 31 -6.33 12.03 23.28
CA GLY A 31 -6.23 10.63 23.69
C GLY A 31 -6.92 9.64 22.76
N LYS A 32 -7.72 10.09 21.79
CA LYS A 32 -8.54 9.22 20.92
C LYS A 32 -7.86 8.79 19.62
N PHE A 33 -6.60 9.16 19.42
CA PHE A 33 -5.87 8.76 18.21
C PHE A 33 -5.54 7.26 18.27
N ILE A 34 -5.92 6.52 17.23
CA ILE A 34 -5.74 5.07 17.19
C ILE A 34 -4.27 4.75 16.91
N VAL A 35 -3.60 4.05 17.82
CA VAL A 35 -2.21 3.63 17.67
C VAL A 35 -2.15 2.11 17.73
N LEU A 36 -1.87 1.47 16.59
CA LEU A 36 -1.79 0.02 16.46
C LEU A 36 -0.35 -0.43 16.22
N LYS A 37 0.06 -1.48 16.94
CA LYS A 37 1.30 -2.19 16.65
C LYS A 37 0.99 -3.36 15.73
N ALA A 38 1.57 -3.36 14.53
CA ALA A 38 1.50 -4.50 13.64
C ALA A 38 2.48 -5.59 14.08
N ASP A 39 2.07 -6.85 13.95
CA ASP A 39 3.01 -7.97 13.97
C ASP A 39 3.69 -8.06 12.60
N ALA A 40 4.99 -7.77 12.56
CA ALA A 40 5.79 -7.83 11.33
C ALA A 40 6.01 -9.26 10.83
N SER A 41 5.77 -10.27 11.67
CA SER A 41 5.88 -11.69 11.32
C SER A 41 4.58 -12.31 10.84
N PHE A 42 3.48 -11.54 10.81
CA PHE A 42 2.18 -12.03 10.39
C PHE A 42 2.21 -12.50 8.92
N VAL A 43 1.78 -13.74 8.69
CA VAL A 43 1.59 -14.31 7.37
C VAL A 43 0.09 -14.35 7.06
N PRO A 44 -0.39 -13.60 6.05
CA PRO A 44 -1.80 -13.65 5.68
C PRO A 44 -2.20 -15.03 5.16
N PRO A 45 -3.46 -15.46 5.38
CA PRO A 45 -3.96 -16.71 4.83
C PRO A 45 -3.87 -16.75 3.30
N THR A 46 -3.73 -17.96 2.76
CA THR A 46 -3.65 -18.20 1.30
C THR A 46 -5.00 -18.08 0.62
N LYS A 47 -6.10 -18.23 1.38
CA LYS A 47 -7.48 -18.08 0.91
C LYS A 47 -8.10 -16.82 1.48
N GLU A 48 -8.88 -16.12 0.67
CA GLU A 48 -9.72 -15.01 1.08
C GLU A 48 -11.20 -15.34 0.88
N TYR A 49 -12.03 -14.73 1.71
CA TYR A 49 -13.46 -15.03 1.81
C TYR A 49 -14.25 -13.73 1.63
N ARG A 50 -15.31 -13.78 0.82
CA ARG A 50 -16.25 -12.67 0.67
C ARG A 50 -17.68 -13.17 0.76
N MET A 51 -18.52 -12.49 1.51
CA MET A 51 -19.96 -12.80 1.59
C MET A 51 -20.74 -11.80 0.73
N ALA A 52 -21.68 -12.30 -0.07
CA ALA A 52 -22.62 -11.47 -0.82
C ALA A 52 -24.00 -12.12 -0.78
N GLY A 53 -24.99 -11.44 -0.18
CA GLY A 53 -26.38 -11.91 -0.13
C GLY A 53 -26.57 -13.28 0.54
N GLY A 54 -25.75 -13.63 1.54
CA GLY A 54 -25.79 -14.95 2.20
C GLY A 54 -24.99 -16.05 1.51
N VAL A 55 -24.41 -15.79 0.34
CA VAL A 55 -23.51 -16.71 -0.36
C VAL A 55 -22.05 -16.37 -0.03
N GLY A 56 -21.27 -17.40 0.31
CA GLY A 56 -19.83 -17.27 0.57
C GLY A 56 -18.99 -17.61 -0.66
N PHE A 57 -18.12 -16.70 -1.07
CA PHE A 57 -17.10 -16.88 -2.10
C PHE A 57 -15.75 -17.10 -1.45
N VAL A 58 -14.96 -18.02 -2.00
CA VAL A 58 -13.60 -18.31 -1.56
C VAL A 58 -12.69 -18.33 -2.77
N GLN A 59 -11.56 -17.64 -2.68
CA GLN A 59 -10.54 -17.66 -3.72
C GLN A 59 -9.14 -17.67 -3.12
N LYS A 60 -8.12 -18.00 -3.94
CA LYS A 60 -6.73 -17.76 -3.56
C LYS A 60 -6.53 -16.25 -3.44
N ARG A 61 -5.97 -15.79 -2.33
CA ARG A 61 -5.56 -14.38 -2.16
C ARG A 61 -4.55 -14.03 -3.26
N ASN A 62 -4.68 -12.83 -3.83
CA ASN A 62 -3.68 -12.32 -4.75
C ASN A 62 -2.38 -11.97 -4.00
N ASP A 63 -1.47 -12.92 -3.92
CA ASP A 63 -0.14 -12.83 -3.31
C ASP A 63 0.97 -12.52 -4.33
N GLU A 64 0.60 -12.25 -5.58
CA GLU A 64 1.53 -11.97 -6.67
C GLU A 64 2.46 -10.78 -6.36
N LEU A 65 3.76 -10.94 -6.62
CA LEU A 65 4.76 -9.90 -6.43
C LEU A 65 5.02 -9.22 -7.78
N PHE A 66 4.97 -7.89 -7.77
CA PHE A 66 5.41 -7.09 -8.91
C PHE A 66 6.86 -6.67 -8.67
N ASP A 67 7.77 -7.32 -9.40
CA ASP A 67 9.21 -7.05 -9.36
C ASP A 67 9.75 -6.71 -10.75
N ALA A 68 11.07 -6.55 -10.87
CA ALA A 68 11.71 -6.24 -12.15
C ALA A 68 11.52 -7.36 -13.21
N ASN A 69 11.24 -8.61 -12.81
CA ASN A 69 11.01 -9.69 -13.76
C ASN A 69 9.74 -9.46 -14.58
N ARG A 70 8.73 -8.79 -13.99
CA ARG A 70 7.51 -8.39 -14.69
C ARG A 70 7.74 -7.35 -15.80
N LEU A 71 8.92 -6.71 -15.84
CA LEU A 71 9.26 -5.67 -16.81
C LEU A 71 10.21 -6.14 -17.91
N GLN A 72 10.57 -7.43 -17.95
CA GLN A 72 11.54 -7.97 -18.94
C GLN A 72 11.05 -7.83 -20.38
N LYS A 73 9.74 -7.97 -20.61
CA LYS A 73 9.16 -7.89 -21.95
C LYS A 73 8.83 -6.44 -22.32
N ILE A 74 9.79 -5.75 -22.93
CA ILE A 74 9.58 -4.39 -23.47
C ILE A 74 9.02 -4.49 -24.90
N VAL A 75 7.74 -4.11 -25.07
CA VAL A 75 7.03 -4.21 -26.36
C VAL A 75 7.18 -2.98 -27.25
N THR A 76 7.67 -1.86 -26.71
CA THR A 76 7.87 -0.59 -27.43
C THR A 76 9.09 -0.64 -28.36
N LYS A 77 9.17 0.32 -29.31
CA LYS A 77 10.36 0.50 -30.17
C LYS A 77 11.60 0.85 -29.33
N ASN A 78 11.45 1.77 -28.38
CA ASN A 78 12.51 2.08 -27.42
C ASN A 78 12.63 0.91 -26.43
N LYS A 79 13.82 0.31 -26.37
CA LYS A 79 14.18 -0.79 -25.46
C LYS A 79 14.94 -0.31 -24.22
N ASP A 80 15.36 0.95 -24.20
CA ASP A 80 15.98 1.53 -23.03
C ASP A 80 14.91 1.81 -21.97
N LEU A 81 15.11 1.21 -20.81
CA LEU A 81 14.27 1.40 -19.63
C LEU A 81 15.21 1.67 -18.44
N PRO A 82 15.43 2.94 -18.09
CA PRO A 82 16.32 3.32 -16.99
C PRO A 82 15.87 2.71 -15.66
N GLU A 83 16.83 2.40 -14.78
CA GLU A 83 16.54 1.80 -13.47
C GLU A 83 15.55 2.61 -12.63
N ARG A 84 15.63 3.95 -12.68
CA ARG A 84 14.67 4.80 -11.98
C ARG A 84 13.24 4.62 -12.49
N ALA A 85 13.08 4.48 -13.81
CA ALA A 85 11.78 4.24 -14.42
C ALA A 85 11.26 2.84 -14.08
N LYS A 86 12.12 1.83 -13.98
CA LYS A 86 11.72 0.49 -13.48
C LYS A 86 11.17 0.55 -12.07
N LEU A 87 11.87 1.24 -11.16
CA LEU A 87 11.42 1.41 -9.77
C LEU A 87 10.08 2.13 -9.68
N ASP A 88 9.90 3.19 -10.48
CA ASP A 88 8.64 3.92 -10.54
C ASP A 88 7.50 3.02 -11.08
N LEU A 89 7.74 2.25 -12.15
CA LEU A 89 6.76 1.29 -12.69
C LEU A 89 6.37 0.21 -11.66
N ILE A 90 7.35 -0.37 -10.98
CA ILE A 90 7.12 -1.37 -9.91
C ILE A 90 6.25 -0.77 -8.80
N LEU A 91 6.61 0.43 -8.32
CA LEU A 91 5.84 1.13 -7.29
C LEU A 91 4.39 1.37 -7.72
N ALA A 92 4.17 1.88 -8.95
CA ALA A 92 2.84 2.10 -9.48
C ALA A 92 2.04 0.79 -9.59
N SER A 93 2.65 -0.29 -10.12
CA SER A 93 2.00 -1.59 -10.23
C SER A 93 1.58 -2.18 -8.88
N ILE A 94 2.45 -2.07 -7.87
CA ILE A 94 2.12 -2.49 -6.50
C ILE A 94 0.97 -1.64 -5.95
N ALA A 95 1.02 -0.32 -6.10
CA ALA A 95 -0.03 0.56 -5.58
C ALA A 95 -1.39 0.26 -6.22
N ILE A 96 -1.47 0.19 -7.56
CA ILE A 96 -2.76 -0.01 -8.25
C ILE A 96 -3.37 -1.40 -8.00
N LYS A 97 -2.56 -2.43 -7.70
CA LYS A 97 -3.05 -3.76 -7.30
C LYS A 97 -4.00 -3.70 -6.10
N TYR A 98 -3.82 -2.73 -5.21
CA TYR A 98 -4.63 -2.55 -3.99
C TYR A 98 -5.68 -1.43 -4.11
N THR A 99 -5.85 -0.88 -5.32
CA THR A 99 -6.90 0.10 -5.61
C THR A 99 -8.09 -0.59 -6.28
N GLN A 100 -9.30 -0.06 -6.10
CA GLN A 100 -10.49 -0.62 -6.74
C GLN A 100 -10.38 -0.53 -8.26
N SER A 101 -10.62 -1.65 -8.96
CA SER A 101 -10.63 -1.67 -10.42
C SER A 101 -11.90 -1.02 -10.99
N ASN A 102 -11.86 -0.39 -12.17
CA ASN A 102 -10.66 -0.11 -12.98
C ASN A 102 -9.82 1.02 -12.38
N SER A 103 -8.49 0.96 -12.51
CA SER A 103 -7.60 1.97 -11.95
C SER A 103 -6.42 2.35 -12.85
N VAL A 104 -5.96 3.57 -12.68
CA VAL A 104 -4.79 4.16 -13.35
C VAL A 104 -3.93 4.84 -12.28
N GLY A 105 -2.63 4.54 -12.28
CA GLY A 105 -1.67 5.12 -11.34
C GLY A 105 -0.47 5.72 -12.05
N TYR A 106 -0.01 6.87 -11.57
CA TYR A 106 1.20 7.54 -12.02
C TYR A 106 2.16 7.67 -10.85
N SER A 107 3.39 7.22 -11.06
CA SER A 107 4.48 7.37 -10.10
C SER A 107 5.64 8.15 -10.72
N ARG A 108 6.36 8.86 -9.88
CA ARG A 108 7.59 9.55 -10.26
C ARG A 108 8.47 9.74 -9.05
N GLY A 109 9.74 9.38 -9.17
CA GLY A 109 10.71 9.68 -8.14
C GLY A 109 10.48 8.90 -6.84
N GLY A 110 9.96 7.67 -6.92
CA GLY A 110 9.70 6.82 -5.75
C GLY A 110 8.42 7.16 -4.99
N MET A 111 7.51 7.92 -5.60
CA MET A 111 6.21 8.27 -5.02
C MET A 111 5.11 8.14 -6.06
N LEU A 112 3.89 7.83 -5.62
CA LEU A 112 2.68 8.00 -6.44
C LEU A 112 2.34 9.49 -6.50
N ILE A 113 2.12 10.01 -7.70
CA ILE A 113 1.72 11.40 -7.94
C ILE A 113 0.26 11.53 -8.37
N GLY A 114 -0.40 10.40 -8.71
CA GLY A 114 -1.81 10.37 -9.04
C GLY A 114 -2.35 8.95 -9.10
N VAL A 115 -3.58 8.77 -8.62
CA VAL A 115 -4.31 7.50 -8.66
C VAL A 115 -5.77 7.80 -8.98
N GLY A 116 -6.29 7.25 -10.08
CA GLY A 116 -7.72 7.20 -10.38
C GLY A 116 -8.22 5.77 -10.23
N ALA A 117 -9.36 5.56 -9.56
CA ALA A 117 -9.93 4.24 -9.28
C ALA A 117 -11.46 4.31 -9.21
N GLY A 118 -12.13 3.20 -9.54
CA GLY A 118 -13.57 3.03 -9.30
C GLY A 118 -14.49 3.80 -10.26
N GLN A 119 -14.03 4.05 -11.49
CA GLN A 119 -14.92 4.46 -12.59
C GLN A 119 -15.72 3.29 -13.13
#